data_AF-A0A8J5W6B6-F1
#
_entry.id   AF-A0A8J5W6B6-F1
#
_cell.length_a   1.000
_cell.length_b   1.000
_cell.length_c   1.000
_cell.angle_alpha   90.00
_cell.angle_beta   90.00
_cell.angle_gamma   90.00
#
_symmetry.space_group_name_H-M   'P 1'
#
loop_
_entity.id
_entity.type
_entity.pdbx_description
1 polymer ?
#
loop_
_entity_poly.entity_id
_entity_poly.type
_entity_poly.pdbx_seq_one_letter_code
_entity_poly.pdbx_strand_id
1 'polypeptide(L)'
;MRAGTVISLASVHDADAGGGARRQVLYRGFVSEIFVPYMDPVEEWYYRTFLDAGEYGLGLWVFPLQPGGDCPADAAYLDGYYAGQDGNPVEGKNMICVFERFAGDVAWRHTEAGFPDHLITEVRPDVSLVVRMVVSAGNYDYILDWEFKTSGSIKFVVSLTGLLEVKGTAYIHADEIVQDAHGTLVAENTIAVYHDHYVTYYLDLDVDGTNNSFVKSTVVTAAAARSTDGGTPRRSYWTVRREVAETEAEGQVDLAAGLPADLVFVNPGKKTRIGNEVGYRVVPAGATAASVLADDDFPQRRASYCKKQVRG
;
A
#
# COMPACT_ATOMS: atom_id res chain seq x y z
N MET A 1 11.37 -3.83 -19.18
CA MET A 1 11.35 -2.95 -17.98
C MET A 1 10.46 -3.63 -16.94
N ARG A 2 10.97 -4.00 -15.75
CA ARG A 2 10.21 -4.82 -14.78
C ARG A 2 9.27 -4.03 -13.86
N ALA A 3 9.81 -3.15 -13.02
CA ALA A 3 9.08 -2.56 -11.88
C ALA A 3 8.13 -1.40 -12.24
N GLY A 4 8.29 -0.77 -13.41
CA GLY A 4 7.64 0.50 -13.71
C GLY A 4 8.21 1.64 -12.84
N THR A 5 7.36 2.51 -12.29
CA THR A 5 7.77 3.66 -11.46
C THR A 5 8.54 3.22 -10.22
N VAL A 6 9.72 3.82 -10.02
CA VAL A 6 10.54 3.68 -8.81
C VAL A 6 10.77 5.05 -8.20
N ILE A 7 10.36 5.22 -6.94
CA ILE A 7 10.68 6.39 -6.14
C ILE A 7 12.03 6.16 -5.46
N SER A 8 12.92 7.15 -5.47
CA SER A 8 14.22 7.04 -4.80
C SER A 8 14.61 8.33 -4.09
N LEU A 9 15.38 8.18 -3.01
CA LEU A 9 15.95 9.28 -2.23
C LEU A 9 14.90 10.26 -1.68
N ALA A 10 13.71 9.77 -1.34
CA ALA A 10 12.66 10.62 -0.77
C ALA A 10 13.10 11.12 0.61
N SER A 11 13.17 12.44 0.75
CA SER A 11 13.61 13.13 1.94
C SER A 11 12.66 14.28 2.25
N VAL A 12 12.45 14.57 3.53
CA VAL A 12 11.63 15.70 3.99
C VAL A 12 12.54 16.84 4.45
N HIS A 13 12.17 18.07 4.14
CA HIS A 13 12.85 19.25 4.67
C HIS A 13 12.27 19.58 6.05
N ASP A 14 13.11 19.47 7.09
CA ASP A 14 12.76 19.77 8.47
C ASP A 14 13.15 21.23 8.78
N ALA A 15 12.17 22.13 8.77
CA ALA A 15 12.39 23.56 8.98
C ALA A 15 12.76 23.90 10.44
N ASP A 16 12.38 23.03 11.39
CA ASP A 16 12.65 23.22 12.82
C ASP A 16 14.02 22.66 13.23
N ALA A 17 14.58 21.74 12.43
CA ALA A 17 15.97 21.34 12.55
C ALA A 17 16.87 22.53 12.19
N GLY A 18 17.75 22.95 13.12
CA GLY A 18 18.64 24.09 12.94
C GLY A 18 19.39 24.03 11.61
N GLY A 19 19.05 24.94 10.69
CA GLY A 19 19.63 25.02 9.34
C GLY A 19 18.79 24.41 8.19
N GLY A 20 17.57 23.93 8.44
CA GLY A 20 16.70 23.41 7.37
C GLY A 20 17.19 22.07 6.79
N ALA A 21 17.48 21.11 7.67
CA ALA A 21 18.10 19.86 7.25
C ALA A 21 17.12 19.01 6.41
N ARG A 22 17.62 18.44 5.31
CA ARG A 22 16.92 17.38 4.59
C ARG A 22 17.16 16.06 5.32
N ARG A 23 16.07 15.36 5.66
CA ARG A 23 16.10 14.11 6.42
C ARG A 23 15.56 12.98 5.57
N GLN A 24 16.35 11.92 5.44
CA GLN A 24 16.02 10.75 4.62
C GLN A 24 14.84 9.98 5.23
N VAL A 25 14.02 9.40 4.36
CA VAL A 25 12.85 8.60 4.74
C VAL A 25 12.83 7.27 3.97
N LEU A 26 12.86 7.34 2.65
CA LEU A 26 12.75 6.19 1.75
C LEU A 26 13.88 6.27 0.71
N TYR A 27 14.82 5.34 0.80
CA TYR A 27 15.90 5.22 -0.18
C TYR A 27 15.35 4.74 -1.52
N ARG A 28 14.48 3.73 -1.50
CA ARG A 28 13.87 3.17 -2.72
C ARG A 28 12.50 2.53 -2.45
N GLY A 29 11.50 2.88 -3.27
CA GLY A 29 10.16 2.29 -3.21
C GLY A 29 9.59 1.97 -4.58
N PHE A 30 9.00 0.79 -4.75
CA PHE A 30 8.32 0.36 -5.99
C PHE A 30 7.42 -0.87 -5.75
N VAL A 31 6.53 -1.17 -6.71
CA VAL A 31 5.80 -2.45 -6.74
C VAL A 31 6.75 -3.55 -7.21
N SER A 32 7.08 -4.48 -6.33
CA SER A 32 8.03 -5.56 -6.63
C SER A 32 7.39 -6.70 -7.40
N GLU A 33 6.11 -6.97 -7.13
CA GLU A 33 5.33 -8.01 -7.80
C GLU A 33 3.82 -7.81 -7.65
N ILE A 34 3.05 -8.31 -8.61
CA ILE A 34 1.60 -8.45 -8.52
C ILE A 34 1.26 -9.91 -8.80
N PHE A 35 0.59 -10.58 -7.86
CA PHE A 35 0.17 -11.98 -8.00
C PHE A 35 -1.35 -12.09 -8.15
N VAL A 36 -1.81 -12.71 -9.23
CA VAL A 36 -3.23 -12.83 -9.61
C VAL A 36 -3.61 -14.30 -9.80
N PRO A 37 -3.91 -15.05 -8.72
CA PRO A 37 -4.40 -16.43 -8.82
C PRO A 37 -5.90 -16.48 -9.12
N TYR A 38 -6.29 -17.26 -10.14
CA TYR A 38 -7.70 -17.61 -10.37
C TYR A 38 -8.08 -18.88 -9.61
N MET A 39 -9.36 -18.98 -9.24
CA MET A 39 -9.88 -20.03 -8.35
C MET A 39 -10.72 -21.09 -9.07
N ASP A 40 -10.54 -21.23 -10.39
CA ASP A 40 -11.19 -22.28 -11.16
C ASP A 40 -10.19 -23.41 -11.46
N PRO A 41 -10.36 -24.61 -10.86
CA PRO A 41 -9.40 -25.71 -10.95
C PRO A 41 -9.53 -26.54 -12.24
N VAL A 42 -10.45 -26.20 -13.16
CA VAL A 42 -10.61 -26.94 -14.43
C VAL A 42 -9.44 -26.69 -15.38
N GLU A 43 -9.33 -27.56 -16.40
CA GLU A 43 -8.22 -27.57 -17.37
C GLU A 43 -7.98 -26.21 -18.03
N GLU A 44 -9.04 -25.45 -18.28
CA GLU A 44 -8.98 -24.14 -18.94
C GLU A 44 -8.41 -23.02 -18.05
N TRP A 45 -8.40 -23.20 -16.72
CA TRP A 45 -8.14 -22.14 -15.75
C TRP A 45 -7.07 -22.42 -14.69
N TYR A 46 -6.82 -23.68 -14.30
CA TYR A 46 -6.00 -24.00 -13.12
C TYR A 46 -4.58 -23.40 -13.13
N TYR A 47 -4.03 -23.12 -14.32
CA TYR A 47 -2.69 -22.57 -14.50
C TYR A 47 -2.64 -21.03 -14.49
N ARG A 48 -3.79 -20.35 -14.54
CA ARG A 48 -3.90 -18.88 -14.62
C ARG A 48 -3.60 -18.28 -13.24
N THR A 49 -2.31 -18.03 -13.00
CA THR A 49 -1.80 -17.52 -11.72
C THR A 49 -0.69 -16.51 -11.99
N PHE A 50 -1.07 -15.36 -12.54
CA PHE A 50 -0.13 -14.40 -13.14
C PHE A 50 0.79 -13.77 -12.11
N LEU A 51 2.04 -13.53 -12.53
CA LEU A 51 3.02 -12.70 -11.85
C LEU A 51 3.34 -11.49 -12.73
N ASP A 52 2.52 -10.43 -12.68
CA ASP A 52 2.51 -9.40 -13.72
C ASP A 52 3.87 -8.71 -13.87
N ALA A 53 4.58 -8.42 -12.78
CA ALA A 53 5.90 -7.83 -12.86
C ALA A 53 6.95 -8.86 -13.32
N GLY A 54 6.92 -10.07 -12.78
CA GLY A 54 7.91 -11.11 -13.03
C GLY A 54 7.83 -11.73 -14.43
N GLU A 55 6.62 -11.99 -14.93
CA GLU A 55 6.35 -12.67 -16.19
C GLU A 55 6.22 -11.70 -17.37
N TYR A 56 5.62 -10.54 -17.14
CA TYR A 56 5.28 -9.60 -18.22
C TYR A 56 6.03 -8.26 -18.13
N GLY A 57 6.33 -7.81 -16.91
CA GLY A 57 7.01 -6.55 -16.63
C GLY A 57 6.06 -5.37 -16.65
N LEU A 58 5.73 -4.82 -15.48
CA LEU A 58 4.81 -3.69 -15.33
C LEU A 58 5.19 -2.52 -16.23
N GLY A 59 6.48 -2.20 -16.28
CA GLY A 59 6.99 -1.09 -17.10
C GLY A 59 6.92 -1.29 -18.61
N LEU A 60 6.75 -2.54 -19.09
CA LEU A 60 6.49 -2.82 -20.51
C LEU A 60 5.01 -2.69 -20.87
N TRP A 61 4.13 -2.75 -19.87
CA TRP A 61 2.68 -2.66 -19.99
C TRP A 61 2.12 -1.30 -19.52
N VAL A 62 2.97 -0.28 -19.54
CA VAL A 62 2.54 1.11 -19.39
C VAL A 62 2.20 1.65 -20.79
N PHE A 63 1.13 2.43 -20.88
CA PHE A 63 0.71 3.10 -22.11
C PHE A 63 0.58 4.61 -21.88
N PRO A 64 0.57 5.43 -22.95
CA PRO A 64 0.46 6.87 -22.82
C PRO A 64 -0.80 7.30 -22.07
N LEU A 65 -0.61 7.98 -20.94
CA LEU A 65 -1.67 8.54 -20.12
C LEU A 65 -2.45 9.60 -20.93
N GLN A 66 -3.77 9.57 -20.83
CA GLN A 66 -4.68 10.47 -21.52
C GLN A 66 -4.91 11.75 -20.69
N PRO A 67 -4.50 12.94 -21.17
CA PRO A 67 -4.71 14.20 -20.46
C PRO A 67 -6.19 14.50 -20.20
N GLY A 68 -6.51 14.88 -18.97
CA GLY A 68 -7.89 15.13 -18.51
C GLY A 68 -8.71 13.88 -18.18
N GLY A 69 -8.27 12.69 -18.63
CA GLY A 69 -8.84 11.40 -18.25
C GLY A 69 -8.08 10.77 -17.08
N ASP A 70 -6.81 10.43 -17.31
CA ASP A 70 -5.96 9.75 -16.33
C ASP A 70 -5.33 10.71 -15.32
N CYS A 71 -5.04 11.94 -15.74
CA CYS A 71 -4.41 12.97 -14.91
C CYS A 71 -5.06 14.35 -15.14
N PRO A 72 -5.06 15.24 -14.14
CA PRO A 72 -5.67 16.56 -14.26
C PRO A 72 -4.92 17.44 -15.28
N ALA A 73 -5.57 18.54 -15.69
CA ALA A 73 -5.09 19.40 -16.77
C ALA A 73 -3.74 20.09 -16.48
N ASP A 74 -3.39 20.26 -15.21
CA ASP A 74 -2.15 20.86 -14.71
C ASP A 74 -1.03 19.83 -14.46
N ALA A 75 -1.25 18.56 -14.82
CA ALA A 75 -0.24 17.53 -14.66
C ALA A 75 0.97 17.73 -15.59
N ALA A 76 2.16 17.55 -15.04
CA ALA A 76 3.38 17.38 -15.81
C ALA A 76 3.53 15.92 -16.23
N TYR A 77 3.97 15.68 -17.46
CA TYR A 77 4.16 14.33 -17.99
C TYR A 77 5.65 14.00 -18.18
N LEU A 78 5.97 12.74 -17.96
CA LEU A 78 7.30 12.18 -18.11
C LEU A 78 7.24 11.06 -19.14
N ASP A 79 8.07 11.18 -20.17
CA ASP A 79 8.30 10.12 -21.15
C ASP A 79 9.22 9.05 -20.55
N GLY A 80 9.17 7.85 -21.12
CA GLY A 80 9.99 6.71 -20.72
C GLY A 80 10.64 6.04 -21.91
N TYR A 81 11.71 5.30 -21.65
CA TYR A 81 12.36 4.45 -22.65
C TYR A 81 12.51 3.03 -22.11
N TYR A 82 12.35 2.05 -22.98
CA TYR A 82 12.65 0.65 -22.68
C TYR A 82 13.36 -0.01 -23.87
N ALA A 83 14.01 -1.15 -23.64
CA ALA A 83 14.62 -1.92 -24.71
C ALA A 83 13.56 -2.82 -25.40
N GLY A 84 13.47 -2.72 -26.72
CA GLY A 84 12.70 -3.63 -27.56
C GLY A 84 13.30 -5.04 -27.59
N GLN A 85 12.59 -5.98 -28.21
CA GLN A 85 13.05 -7.38 -28.33
C GLN A 85 14.34 -7.51 -29.16
N ASP A 86 14.61 -6.54 -30.03
CA ASP A 86 15.83 -6.40 -30.81
C ASP A 86 16.94 -5.61 -30.08
N GLY A 87 16.68 -5.17 -28.85
CA GLY A 87 17.60 -4.37 -28.03
C GLY A 87 17.58 -2.87 -28.35
N ASN A 88 16.81 -2.41 -29.34
CA ASN A 88 16.74 -0.99 -29.69
C ASN A 88 15.87 -0.22 -28.67
N PRO A 89 16.18 1.05 -28.40
CA PRO A 89 15.37 1.87 -27.51
C PRO A 89 14.01 2.14 -28.13
N VAL A 90 12.95 1.88 -27.36
CA VAL A 90 11.57 2.24 -27.68
C VAL A 90 11.14 3.36 -26.75
N GLU A 91 10.70 4.47 -27.34
CA GLU A 91 10.15 5.60 -26.61
C GLU A 91 8.66 5.37 -26.29
N GLY A 92 8.28 5.63 -25.05
CA GLY A 92 6.90 5.74 -24.61
C GLY A 92 6.63 7.18 -24.16
N LYS A 93 5.60 7.82 -24.72
CA LYS A 93 5.18 9.17 -24.34
C LYS A 93 4.23 9.16 -23.16
N ASN A 94 4.29 10.17 -22.29
CA ASN A 94 3.34 10.38 -21.19
C ASN A 94 3.17 9.14 -20.28
N MET A 95 4.26 8.49 -19.89
CA MET A 95 4.23 7.22 -19.17
C MET A 95 3.98 7.39 -17.67
N ILE A 96 4.36 8.55 -17.14
CA ILE A 96 4.12 8.95 -15.75
C ILE A 96 3.59 10.38 -15.78
N CYS A 97 2.65 10.70 -14.90
CA CYS A 97 2.23 12.08 -14.66
C CYS A 97 2.48 12.49 -13.20
N VAL A 98 2.76 13.78 -12.99
CA VAL A 98 3.02 14.39 -11.69
C VAL A 98 2.12 15.59 -11.53
N PHE A 99 1.35 15.66 -10.45
CA PHE A 99 0.38 16.75 -10.24
C PHE A 99 0.12 17.00 -8.76
N GLU A 100 -0.37 18.20 -8.44
CA GLU A 100 -0.89 18.53 -7.12
C GLU A 100 -2.35 18.12 -7.01
N ARG A 101 -2.74 17.48 -5.91
CA ARG A 101 -4.11 17.04 -5.66
C ARG A 101 -4.75 17.95 -4.59
N PHE A 102 -5.86 18.57 -4.99
CA PHE A 102 -6.75 19.35 -4.12
C PHE A 102 -8.07 18.59 -3.93
N ALA A 103 -8.05 17.53 -3.11
CA ALA A 103 -9.21 16.64 -2.91
C ALA A 103 -10.29 17.22 -1.96
N GLY A 104 -10.09 18.42 -1.43
CA GLY A 104 -10.94 19.00 -0.39
C GLY A 104 -10.67 18.45 1.01
N ASP A 105 -9.61 17.64 1.16
CA ASP A 105 -9.15 17.13 2.45
C ASP A 105 -8.62 18.27 3.34
N VAL A 106 -8.76 18.09 4.65
CA VAL A 106 -8.29 19.04 5.68
C VAL A 106 -6.99 18.53 6.27
N ALA A 107 -5.91 19.29 6.14
CA ALA A 107 -4.61 18.95 6.73
C ALA A 107 -4.70 18.96 8.25
N TRP A 108 -5.29 20.01 8.82
CA TRP A 108 -5.70 20.06 10.22
C TRP A 108 -6.75 21.14 10.43
N ARG A 109 -7.55 20.98 11.50
CA ARG A 109 -8.51 21.99 11.94
C ARG A 109 -8.71 21.95 13.44
N HIS A 110 -9.11 23.09 14.00
CA HIS A 110 -9.55 23.18 15.38
C HIS A 110 -10.62 24.27 15.53
N THR A 111 -11.59 24.01 16.41
CA THR A 111 -12.56 25.01 16.88
C THR A 111 -12.55 24.98 18.39
N GLU A 112 -12.05 26.04 19.03
CA GLU A 112 -12.03 26.21 20.48
C GLU A 112 -13.25 27.04 20.89
N ALA A 113 -14.10 26.44 21.73
CA ALA A 113 -15.35 27.03 22.22
C ALA A 113 -15.41 27.05 23.76
N GLY A 114 -14.32 26.70 24.44
CA GLY A 114 -14.21 26.68 25.90
C GLY A 114 -13.96 28.05 26.53
N PHE A 115 -13.61 29.06 25.73
CA PHE A 115 -13.53 30.44 26.22
C PHE A 115 -14.94 31.05 26.24
N PRO A 116 -15.44 31.51 27.41
CA PRO A 116 -16.83 31.98 27.56
C PRO A 116 -17.25 33.06 26.55
N ASP A 117 -16.33 33.93 26.15
CA ASP A 117 -16.60 35.09 25.30
C ASP A 117 -15.87 35.05 23.95
N HIS A 118 -15.29 33.90 23.57
CA HIS A 118 -14.47 33.83 22.37
C HIS A 118 -14.53 32.47 21.69
N LEU A 119 -14.94 32.47 20.42
CA LEU A 119 -14.88 31.31 19.54
C LEU A 119 -13.68 31.46 18.60
N ILE A 120 -12.74 30.53 18.66
CA ILE A 120 -11.59 30.49 17.74
C ILE A 120 -11.80 29.34 16.78
N THR A 121 -11.68 29.56 15.48
CA THR A 121 -11.69 28.49 14.47
C THR A 121 -10.57 28.69 13.47
N GLU A 122 -9.81 27.63 13.23
CA GLU A 122 -8.70 27.61 12.26
C GLU A 122 -8.76 26.31 11.47
N VAL A 123 -8.59 26.39 10.15
CA VAL A 123 -8.62 25.27 9.22
C VAL A 123 -7.51 25.46 8.19
N ARG A 124 -6.74 24.40 7.92
CA ARG A 124 -5.77 24.37 6.83
C ARG A 124 -6.12 23.25 5.84
N PRO A 125 -6.19 23.55 4.53
CA PRO A 125 -6.44 22.53 3.52
C PRO A 125 -5.22 21.62 3.36
N ASP A 126 -5.48 20.39 2.94
CA ASP A 126 -4.45 19.43 2.55
C ASP A 126 -4.17 19.53 1.05
N VAL A 127 -2.89 19.49 0.70
CA VAL A 127 -2.41 19.47 -0.69
C VAL A 127 -1.31 18.42 -0.76
N SER A 128 -1.45 17.49 -1.69
CA SER A 128 -0.48 16.41 -1.89
C SER A 128 0.08 16.41 -3.31
N LEU A 129 1.34 15.99 -3.44
CA LEU A 129 1.97 15.75 -4.73
C LEU A 129 1.79 14.29 -5.11
N VAL A 130 1.19 14.02 -6.26
CA VAL A 130 0.93 12.67 -6.77
C VAL A 130 1.83 12.38 -7.94
N VAL A 131 2.52 11.24 -7.90
CA VAL A 131 3.21 10.61 -9.03
C VAL A 131 2.41 9.38 -9.44
N ARG A 132 1.83 9.40 -10.64
CA ARG A 132 0.93 8.36 -11.13
C ARG A 132 1.50 7.65 -12.36
N MET A 133 1.32 6.33 -12.38
CA MET A 133 1.52 5.47 -13.55
C MET A 133 0.33 4.53 -13.67
N VAL A 134 -0.09 4.22 -14.89
CA VAL A 134 -1.13 3.22 -15.16
C VAL A 134 -0.50 2.04 -15.90
N VAL A 135 -0.75 0.84 -15.40
CA VAL A 135 -0.29 -0.42 -16.01
C VAL A 135 -1.51 -1.18 -16.50
N SER A 136 -1.55 -1.50 -17.79
CA SER A 136 -2.64 -2.27 -18.40
C SER A 136 -2.15 -3.67 -18.75
N ALA A 137 -2.22 -4.61 -17.82
CA ALA A 137 -1.78 -5.99 -18.01
C ALA A 137 -2.96 -6.86 -18.49
N GLY A 138 -3.03 -7.09 -19.80
CA GLY A 138 -4.14 -7.86 -20.39
C GLY A 138 -5.49 -7.17 -20.18
N ASN A 139 -6.38 -7.79 -19.40
CA ASN A 139 -7.70 -7.25 -19.07
C ASN A 139 -7.71 -6.32 -17.85
N TYR A 140 -6.60 -6.20 -17.12
CA TYR A 140 -6.51 -5.42 -15.89
C TYR A 140 -5.85 -4.07 -16.10
N ASP A 141 -6.38 -3.05 -15.41
CA ASP A 141 -5.78 -1.72 -15.33
C ASP A 141 -5.46 -1.37 -13.87
N TYR A 142 -4.17 -1.21 -13.56
CA TYR A 142 -3.65 -0.82 -12.26
C TYR A 142 -3.22 0.64 -12.27
N ILE A 143 -3.92 1.50 -11.52
CA ILE A 143 -3.53 2.89 -11.29
C ILE A 143 -2.65 2.92 -10.03
N LEU A 144 -1.35 3.17 -10.23
CA LEU A 144 -0.32 3.17 -9.19
C LEU A 144 0.05 4.61 -8.84
N ASP A 145 -0.44 5.08 -7.69
CA ASP A 145 -0.19 6.42 -7.16
C ASP A 145 0.82 6.40 -6.02
N TRP A 146 1.84 7.25 -6.09
CA TRP A 146 2.64 7.69 -4.95
C TRP A 146 2.22 9.12 -4.57
N GLU A 147 1.69 9.29 -3.37
CA GLU A 147 1.18 10.55 -2.85
C GLU A 147 2.07 11.03 -1.68
N PHE A 148 2.64 12.23 -1.82
CA PHE A 148 3.49 12.87 -0.82
C PHE A 148 2.75 14.04 -0.20
N LYS A 149 2.67 14.07 1.13
CA LYS A 149 1.93 15.09 1.88
C LYS A 149 2.88 16.01 2.63
N THR A 150 2.48 17.27 2.78
CA THR A 150 3.23 18.27 3.56
C THR A 150 3.37 17.90 5.04
N SER A 151 2.50 17.03 5.56
CA SER A 151 2.62 16.42 6.89
C SER A 151 3.81 15.46 7.05
N GLY A 152 4.53 15.14 5.97
CA GLY A 152 5.57 14.12 5.92
C GLY A 152 5.04 12.72 5.59
N SER A 153 3.72 12.52 5.44
CA SER A 153 3.17 11.22 5.06
C SER A 153 3.49 10.88 3.60
N ILE A 154 3.88 9.62 3.36
CA ILE A 154 3.97 9.01 2.03
C ILE A 154 2.87 7.96 1.96
N LYS A 155 1.96 8.09 1.00
CA LYS A 155 0.85 7.18 0.79
C LYS A 155 0.97 6.58 -0.61
N PHE A 156 0.97 5.27 -0.70
CA PHE A 156 0.89 4.56 -1.97
C PHE A 156 -0.50 3.95 -2.10
N VAL A 157 -1.12 4.12 -3.28
CA VAL A 157 -2.48 3.65 -3.56
C VAL A 157 -2.45 2.86 -4.86
N VAL A 158 -3.12 1.71 -4.84
CA VAL A 158 -3.44 0.96 -6.04
C VAL A 158 -4.93 1.03 -6.24
N SER A 159 -5.37 1.49 -7.41
CA SER A 159 -6.77 1.40 -7.84
C SER A 159 -6.88 0.40 -8.97
N LEU A 160 -7.88 -0.48 -8.91
CA LEU A 160 -8.12 -1.53 -9.89
C LEU A 160 -9.31 -1.16 -10.78
N THR A 161 -9.14 -1.25 -12.10
CA THR A 161 -10.21 -1.16 -13.09
C THR A 161 -9.91 -2.12 -14.26
N GLY A 162 -10.55 -1.92 -15.40
CA GLY A 162 -10.43 -2.76 -16.58
C GLY A 162 -11.64 -3.66 -16.78
N LEU A 163 -11.41 -4.84 -17.35
CA LEU A 163 -12.43 -5.81 -17.73
C LEU A 163 -12.29 -7.08 -16.90
N LEU A 164 -13.43 -7.68 -16.56
CA LEU A 164 -13.46 -9.01 -15.94
C LEU A 164 -12.97 -10.04 -16.96
N GLU A 165 -12.05 -10.92 -16.53
CA GLU A 165 -11.75 -12.13 -17.29
C GLU A 165 -12.87 -13.14 -17.07
N VAL A 166 -13.47 -13.62 -18.17
CA VAL A 166 -14.74 -14.34 -18.13
C VAL A 166 -14.64 -15.76 -18.69
N LYS A 167 -15.40 -16.66 -18.07
CA LYS A 167 -15.65 -18.03 -18.52
C LYS A 167 -17.01 -18.10 -19.18
N GLY A 168 -17.05 -18.62 -20.41
CA GLY A 168 -18.30 -18.93 -21.09
C GLY A 168 -19.06 -20.06 -20.39
N THR A 169 -20.38 -19.94 -20.30
CA THR A 169 -21.25 -20.98 -19.72
C THR A 169 -22.57 -21.08 -20.47
N ALA A 170 -23.28 -22.21 -20.33
CA ALA A 170 -24.65 -22.35 -20.81
C ALA A 170 -25.67 -21.59 -19.94
N TYR A 171 -25.30 -21.20 -18.72
CA TYR A 171 -26.21 -20.50 -17.80
C TYR A 171 -26.63 -19.13 -18.34
N ILE A 172 -27.93 -18.86 -18.31
CA ILE A 172 -28.52 -17.55 -18.58
C ILE A 172 -29.17 -16.96 -17.32
N HIS A 173 -29.42 -17.78 -16.29
CA HIS A 173 -29.94 -17.34 -15.00
C HIS A 173 -29.17 -17.96 -13.82
N ALA A 174 -29.12 -17.25 -12.69
CA ALA A 174 -28.34 -17.67 -11.53
C ALA A 174 -28.92 -18.90 -10.80
N ASP A 175 -30.23 -19.14 -10.90
CA ASP A 175 -30.91 -20.31 -10.32
C ASP A 175 -30.63 -21.62 -11.08
N GLU A 176 -30.05 -21.53 -12.29
CA GLU A 176 -29.57 -22.69 -13.06
C GLU A 176 -28.26 -23.27 -12.49
N ILE A 177 -27.57 -22.51 -11.63
CA ILE A 177 -26.28 -22.88 -11.05
C ILE A 177 -26.51 -23.83 -9.86
N VAL A 178 -26.28 -25.12 -10.09
CA VAL A 178 -26.50 -26.19 -9.09
C VAL A 178 -25.23 -26.72 -8.43
N GLN A 179 -24.05 -26.28 -8.90
CA GLN A 179 -22.73 -26.62 -8.37
C GLN A 179 -21.85 -25.37 -8.32
N ASP A 180 -20.72 -25.45 -7.64
CA ASP A 180 -19.75 -24.35 -7.62
C ASP A 180 -19.29 -24.03 -9.06
N ALA A 181 -19.60 -22.81 -9.50
CA ALA A 181 -19.23 -22.30 -10.81
C ALA A 181 -17.84 -21.66 -10.81
N HIS A 182 -17.17 -21.61 -9.64
CA HIS A 182 -15.88 -20.98 -9.40
C HIS A 182 -15.83 -19.49 -9.76
N GLY A 183 -17.00 -18.85 -9.73
CA GLY A 183 -17.19 -17.46 -10.09
C GLY A 183 -18.64 -17.03 -9.94
N THR A 184 -18.92 -15.81 -10.37
CA THR A 184 -20.27 -15.22 -10.35
C THR A 184 -20.80 -15.06 -11.78
N LEU A 185 -22.05 -15.45 -12.04
CA LEU A 185 -22.72 -15.14 -13.31
C LEU A 185 -23.03 -13.63 -13.37
N VAL A 186 -22.32 -12.89 -14.23
CA VAL A 186 -22.42 -11.42 -14.33
C VAL A 186 -23.22 -10.96 -15.55
N ALA A 187 -23.42 -11.83 -16.53
CA ALA A 187 -24.30 -11.66 -17.66
C ALA A 187 -24.75 -13.03 -18.19
N GLU A 188 -25.71 -13.07 -19.10
CA GLU A 188 -26.06 -14.29 -19.83
C GLU A 188 -24.78 -14.93 -20.39
N ASN A 189 -24.64 -16.24 -20.17
CA ASN A 189 -23.52 -17.05 -20.62
C ASN A 189 -22.13 -16.65 -20.09
N THR A 190 -22.04 -15.79 -19.07
CA THR A 190 -20.80 -15.12 -18.68
C THR A 190 -20.52 -15.22 -17.18
N ILE A 191 -19.58 -16.08 -16.78
CA ILE A 191 -19.09 -16.18 -15.40
C ILE A 191 -17.82 -15.33 -15.25
N ALA A 192 -17.81 -14.41 -14.29
CA ALA A 192 -16.59 -13.78 -13.81
C ALA A 192 -15.93 -14.70 -12.78
N VAL A 193 -14.78 -15.26 -13.13
CA VAL A 193 -14.09 -16.26 -12.30
C VAL A 193 -13.49 -15.58 -11.06
N TYR A 194 -13.65 -16.20 -9.89
CA TYR A 194 -13.06 -15.68 -8.65
C TYR A 194 -11.53 -15.64 -8.77
N HIS A 195 -10.93 -14.55 -8.32
CA HIS A 195 -9.49 -14.35 -8.32
C HIS A 195 -9.09 -13.27 -7.31
N ASP A 196 -7.82 -13.27 -6.93
CA ASP A 196 -7.24 -12.28 -6.02
C ASP A 196 -6.27 -11.34 -6.75
N HIS A 197 -5.97 -10.20 -6.13
CA HIS A 197 -4.89 -9.28 -6.55
C HIS A 197 -3.98 -8.98 -5.36
N TYR A 198 -2.82 -9.63 -5.29
CA TYR A 198 -1.82 -9.39 -4.26
C TYR A 198 -0.73 -8.47 -4.79
N VAL A 199 -0.76 -7.20 -4.41
CA VAL A 199 0.28 -6.22 -4.78
C VAL A 199 1.32 -6.14 -3.68
N THR A 200 2.58 -6.44 -4.01
CA THR A 200 3.71 -6.40 -3.06
C THR A 200 4.55 -5.16 -3.33
N TYR A 201 4.75 -4.34 -2.30
CA TYR A 201 5.68 -3.21 -2.35
C TYR A 201 7.03 -3.59 -1.76
N TYR A 202 8.10 -3.16 -2.43
CA TYR A 202 9.42 -3.07 -1.83
C TYR A 202 9.60 -1.66 -1.29
N LEU A 203 9.94 -1.55 0.01
CA LEU A 203 10.14 -0.28 0.71
C LEU A 203 11.49 -0.33 1.46
N ASP A 204 12.51 0.26 0.87
CA ASP A 204 13.83 0.43 1.47
C ASP A 204 13.85 1.73 2.27
N LEU A 205 13.54 1.62 3.56
CA LEU A 205 13.43 2.76 4.47
C LEU A 205 14.78 3.08 5.09
N ASP A 206 15.20 4.33 4.93
CA ASP A 206 16.40 4.94 5.53
C ASP A 206 15.96 6.10 6.43
N VAL A 207 15.22 5.79 7.50
CA VAL A 207 14.68 6.80 8.40
C VAL A 207 15.82 7.52 9.11
N ASP A 208 16.10 8.76 8.69
CA ASP A 208 17.19 9.59 9.20
C ASP A 208 18.58 8.90 9.16
N GLY A 209 18.76 8.02 8.16
CA GLY A 209 19.95 7.19 7.94
C GLY A 209 19.63 5.69 7.88
N THR A 210 20.64 4.89 7.54
CA THR A 210 20.49 3.45 7.21
C THR A 210 20.40 2.50 8.40
N ASN A 211 20.73 2.95 9.62
CA ASN A 211 20.70 2.09 10.80
C ASN A 211 19.32 2.16 11.46
N ASN A 212 18.40 1.30 11.03
CA ASN A 212 17.02 1.27 11.48
C ASN A 212 16.65 -0.05 12.16
N SER A 213 15.54 -0.05 12.87
CA SER A 213 14.96 -1.24 13.51
C SER A 213 13.46 -1.28 13.28
N PHE A 214 12.90 -2.48 13.10
CA PHE A 214 11.47 -2.68 13.04
C PHE A 214 10.91 -2.96 14.44
N VAL A 215 9.92 -2.17 14.85
CA VAL A 215 9.32 -2.24 16.19
C VAL A 215 7.82 -2.47 16.07
N LYS A 216 7.37 -3.57 16.66
CA LYS A 216 5.96 -3.86 16.86
C LYS A 216 5.51 -3.31 18.22
N SER A 217 4.64 -2.31 18.20
CA SER A 217 4.08 -1.67 19.39
C SER A 217 2.65 -2.17 19.61
N THR A 218 2.52 -3.26 20.36
CA THR A 218 1.24 -3.96 20.58
C THR A 218 0.46 -3.31 21.72
N VAL A 219 -0.83 -3.03 21.48
CA VAL A 219 -1.75 -2.54 22.51
C VAL A 219 -2.21 -3.71 23.37
N VAL A 220 -1.92 -3.66 24.68
CA VAL A 220 -2.24 -4.71 25.65
C VAL A 220 -3.05 -4.16 26.81
N THR A 221 -4.02 -4.95 27.28
CA THR A 221 -4.82 -4.61 28.47
C THR A 221 -4.00 -4.81 29.74
N ALA A 222 -3.96 -3.79 30.59
CA ALA A 222 -3.36 -3.83 31.91
C ALA A 222 -4.44 -3.70 33.00
N ALA A 223 -4.29 -4.48 34.06
CA ALA A 223 -5.15 -4.37 35.23
C ALA A 223 -4.78 -3.12 36.03
N ALA A 224 -5.79 -2.34 36.43
CA ALA A 224 -5.57 -1.25 37.37
C ALA A 224 -5.31 -1.82 38.77
N ALA A 225 -4.28 -1.31 39.46
CA ALA A 225 -3.95 -1.75 40.81
C ALA A 225 -5.13 -1.49 41.75
N ARG A 226 -5.65 -2.55 42.38
CA ARG A 226 -6.66 -2.43 43.43
C ARG A 226 -5.96 -2.05 44.74
N SER A 227 -5.82 -0.76 44.99
CA SER A 227 -5.33 -0.26 46.30
C SER A 227 -6.52 0.01 47.23
N THR A 228 -6.40 -0.42 48.48
CA THR A 228 -7.33 -0.08 49.58
C THR A 228 -7.19 1.37 50.03
N ASP A 229 -6.04 2.01 49.74
CA ASP A 229 -5.78 3.42 50.02
C ASP A 229 -5.53 4.17 48.71
N GLY A 230 -6.49 4.96 48.25
CA GLY A 230 -6.34 5.87 47.10
C GLY A 230 -6.32 5.21 45.71
N GLY A 231 -6.86 4.01 45.56
CA GLY A 231 -6.96 3.32 44.27
C GLY A 231 -7.86 4.03 43.25
N THR A 232 -7.71 3.69 41.97
CA THR A 232 -8.59 4.18 40.90
C THR A 232 -9.90 3.38 40.86
N PRO A 233 -11.06 4.02 40.58
CA PRO A 233 -12.32 3.29 40.34
C PRO A 233 -12.28 2.46 39.05
N ARG A 234 -11.32 2.71 38.16
CA ARG A 234 -11.12 1.94 36.93
C ARG A 234 -10.64 0.54 37.26
N ARG A 235 -11.14 -0.47 36.52
CA ARG A 235 -10.68 -1.87 36.62
C ARG A 235 -9.51 -2.19 35.69
N SER A 236 -9.38 -1.44 34.60
CA SER A 236 -8.36 -1.65 33.56
C SER A 236 -8.06 -0.37 32.78
N TYR A 237 -6.94 -0.43 32.07
CA TYR A 237 -6.50 0.50 31.05
C TYR A 237 -5.74 -0.31 29.98
N TRP A 238 -5.37 0.32 28.86
CA TRP A 238 -4.45 -0.29 27.91
C TRP A 238 -3.09 0.39 28.01
N THR A 239 -2.04 -0.35 27.70
CA THR A 239 -0.68 0.16 27.57
C THR A 239 -0.05 -0.44 26.31
N VAL A 240 1.14 0.02 25.96
CA VAL A 240 1.87 -0.43 24.78
C VAL A 240 3.02 -1.33 25.21
N ARG A 241 3.09 -2.53 24.63
CA ARG A 241 4.27 -3.39 24.70
C ARG A 241 5.07 -3.22 23.42
N ARG A 242 6.31 -2.75 23.53
CA ARG A 242 7.23 -2.56 22.39
C ARG A 242 8.13 -3.79 22.26
N GLU A 243 8.17 -4.36 21.07
CA GLU A 243 8.98 -5.52 20.72
C GLU A 243 9.78 -5.15 19.46
N VAL A 244 11.11 -5.20 19.56
CA VAL A 244 12.02 -5.01 18.41
C VAL A 244 12.15 -6.37 17.71
N ALA A 245 12.01 -6.40 16.38
CA ALA A 245 12.32 -7.60 15.62
C ALA A 245 13.85 -7.70 15.47
N GLU A 246 14.44 -8.75 16.05
CA GLU A 246 15.88 -9.02 16.01
C GLU A 246 16.24 -9.93 14.81
N THR A 247 15.23 -10.57 14.21
CA THR A 247 15.39 -11.44 13.04
C THR A 247 14.29 -11.18 12.00
N GLU A 248 14.56 -11.52 10.73
CA GLU A 248 13.58 -11.42 9.64
C GLU A 248 12.29 -12.23 9.92
N ALA A 249 12.39 -13.33 10.67
CA ALA A 249 11.23 -14.13 11.05
C ALA A 249 10.30 -13.38 12.01
N GLU A 250 10.88 -12.60 12.94
CA GLU A 250 10.14 -11.75 13.88
C GLU A 250 9.56 -10.50 13.20
N GLY A 251 10.14 -10.08 12.06
CA GLY A 251 9.65 -8.99 11.21
C GLY A 251 8.41 -9.35 10.38
N GLN A 252 7.99 -10.62 10.35
CA GLN A 252 6.79 -11.03 9.63
C GLN A 252 5.52 -10.75 10.44
N VAL A 253 4.59 -10.01 9.85
CA VAL A 253 3.33 -9.65 10.50
C VAL A 253 2.14 -10.16 9.69
N ASP A 254 1.25 -10.84 10.41
CA ASP A 254 -0.11 -11.08 9.98
C ASP A 254 -1.03 -10.05 10.62
N LEU A 255 -1.59 -9.14 9.81
CA LEU A 255 -2.44 -8.05 10.29
C LEU A 255 -3.81 -8.53 10.78
N ALA A 256 -4.27 -9.69 10.31
CA ALA A 256 -5.53 -10.28 10.76
C ALA A 256 -5.36 -11.06 12.07
N ALA A 257 -4.12 -11.42 12.43
CA ALA A 257 -3.82 -12.21 13.61
C ALA A 257 -3.36 -11.33 14.79
N GLY A 258 -4.09 -11.46 15.90
CA GLY A 258 -3.63 -10.97 17.21
C GLY A 258 -4.19 -9.62 17.64
N LEU A 259 -3.47 -8.96 18.54
CA LEU A 259 -3.87 -7.68 19.12
C LEU A 259 -3.50 -6.51 18.20
N PRO A 260 -4.23 -5.38 18.27
CA PRO A 260 -3.87 -4.17 17.54
C PRO A 260 -2.43 -3.76 17.84
N ALA A 261 -1.66 -3.47 16.79
CA ALA A 261 -0.27 -3.07 16.92
C ALA A 261 0.10 -2.00 15.91
N ASP A 262 0.90 -1.04 16.34
CA ASP A 262 1.58 -0.12 15.44
C ASP A 262 2.87 -0.79 14.93
N LEU A 263 3.07 -0.77 13.61
CA LEU A 263 4.26 -1.28 12.94
C LEU A 263 5.16 -0.10 12.58
N VAL A 264 6.28 0.04 13.28
CA VAL A 264 7.09 1.26 13.22
C VAL A 264 8.52 0.94 12.84
N PHE A 265 9.03 1.59 11.80
CA PHE A 265 10.45 1.62 11.49
C PHE A 265 11.07 2.82 12.19
N VAL A 266 12.05 2.57 13.07
CA VAL A 266 12.69 3.62 13.88
C VAL A 266 14.19 3.68 13.61
N ASN A 267 14.78 4.83 13.89
CA ASN A 267 16.22 4.98 14.00
C ASN A 267 16.61 5.11 15.49
N PRO A 268 17.17 4.07 16.12
CA PRO A 268 17.50 4.10 17.54
C PRO A 268 18.64 5.09 17.87
N GLY A 269 19.46 5.45 16.88
CA GLY A 269 20.54 6.43 17.00
C GLY A 269 20.09 7.88 16.88
N LYS A 270 18.83 8.15 16.55
CA LYS A 270 18.28 9.50 16.31
C LYS A 270 17.05 9.73 17.16
N LYS A 271 17.09 10.78 17.97
CA LYS A 271 16.03 11.10 18.93
C LYS A 271 15.48 12.50 18.73
N THR A 272 14.19 12.64 18.98
CA THR A 272 13.52 13.93 19.17
C THR A 272 14.10 14.66 20.37
N ARG A 273 13.82 15.97 20.49
CA ARG A 273 14.25 16.81 21.64
C ARG A 273 13.86 16.23 23.01
N ILE A 274 12.75 15.50 23.08
CA ILE A 274 12.23 14.90 24.32
C ILE A 274 12.68 13.46 24.54
N GLY A 275 13.47 12.89 23.63
CA GLY A 275 14.11 11.59 23.81
C GLY A 275 13.43 10.39 23.14
N ASN A 276 12.33 10.60 22.41
CA ASN A 276 11.71 9.53 21.60
C ASN A 276 12.53 9.27 20.34
N GLU A 277 12.64 7.99 19.94
CA GLU A 277 13.22 7.58 18.65
C GLU A 277 12.41 8.18 17.50
N VAL A 278 13.10 8.63 16.46
CA VAL A 278 12.45 9.09 15.22
C VAL A 278 12.03 7.87 14.41
N GLY A 279 10.88 7.94 13.74
CA GLY A 279 10.33 6.77 13.06
C GLY A 279 9.22 7.09 12.08
N TYR A 280 8.93 6.12 11.21
CA TYR A 280 7.78 6.08 10.33
C TYR A 280 6.91 4.87 10.68
N ARG A 281 5.59 5.08 10.78
CA ARG A 281 4.62 4.02 11.02
C ARG A 281 3.99 3.57 9.71
N VAL A 282 3.95 2.27 9.48
CA VAL A 282 3.15 1.67 8.41
C VAL A 282 1.69 1.63 8.87
N VAL A 283 0.82 2.30 8.13
CA VAL A 283 -0.63 2.29 8.37
C VAL A 283 -1.30 1.58 7.20
N PRO A 284 -1.66 0.30 7.35
CA PRO A 284 -2.41 -0.41 6.33
C PRO A 284 -3.79 0.25 6.17
N ALA A 285 -4.21 0.46 4.92
CA ALA A 285 -5.49 1.06 4.58
C ALA A 285 -6.13 0.31 3.42
N GLY A 286 -7.46 0.23 3.40
CA GLY A 286 -8.22 -0.52 2.39
C GLY A 286 -8.24 -2.02 2.68
N ALA A 287 -8.39 -2.82 1.62
CA ALA A 287 -8.40 -4.28 1.72
C ALA A 287 -6.96 -4.81 1.88
N THR A 288 -6.65 -5.34 3.06
CA THR A 288 -5.40 -6.07 3.31
C THR A 288 -5.71 -7.55 3.45
N ALA A 289 -5.07 -8.40 2.66
CA ALA A 289 -5.27 -9.84 2.70
C ALA A 289 -3.93 -10.59 2.69
N ALA A 290 -3.88 -11.70 3.41
CA ALA A 290 -2.90 -12.75 3.15
C ALA A 290 -3.53 -13.78 2.19
N SER A 291 -2.71 -14.51 1.45
CA SER A 291 -3.21 -15.56 0.58
C SER A 291 -3.90 -16.68 1.32
N VAL A 292 -5.00 -17.15 0.74
CA VAL A 292 -5.84 -18.25 1.26
C VAL A 292 -5.58 -19.57 0.54
N LEU A 293 -4.69 -19.59 -0.46
CA LEU A 293 -4.26 -20.83 -1.11
C LEU A 293 -3.52 -21.74 -0.13
N ALA A 294 -3.63 -23.06 -0.34
CA ALA A 294 -2.94 -24.04 0.49
C ALA A 294 -1.42 -23.88 0.37
N ASP A 295 -0.71 -24.05 1.48
CA ASP A 295 0.74 -23.83 1.55
C ASP A 295 1.56 -24.73 0.62
N ASP A 296 1.02 -25.92 0.31
CA ASP A 296 1.63 -26.93 -0.54
C ASP A 296 1.23 -26.80 -2.02
N ASP A 297 0.30 -25.89 -2.37
CA ASP A 297 -0.12 -25.63 -3.74
C ASP A 297 0.99 -24.93 -4.56
N PHE A 298 1.11 -25.26 -5.84
CA PHE A 298 2.21 -24.79 -6.69
C PHE A 298 2.23 -23.26 -6.87
N PRO A 299 1.11 -22.58 -7.16
CA PRO A 299 1.07 -21.12 -7.22
C PRO A 299 1.48 -20.49 -5.89
N GLN A 300 1.03 -21.06 -4.76
CA GLN A 300 1.36 -20.54 -3.44
C GLN A 300 2.84 -20.71 -3.08
N ARG A 301 3.48 -21.81 -3.51
CA ARG A 301 4.94 -21.98 -3.35
C ARG A 301 5.71 -20.93 -4.15
N ARG A 302 5.29 -20.63 -5.38
CA ARG A 302 5.89 -19.59 -6.24
C ARG A 302 5.71 -18.19 -5.65
N ALA A 303 4.52 -17.91 -5.10
CA ALA A 303 4.14 -16.62 -4.54
C ALA A 303 4.18 -16.60 -3.01
N SER A 304 5.10 -17.32 -2.35
CA SER A 304 5.12 -17.44 -0.88
C SER A 304 5.23 -16.11 -0.11
N TYR A 305 5.60 -15.02 -0.78
CA TYR A 305 5.62 -13.67 -0.22
C TYR A 305 4.23 -13.11 0.11
N CYS A 306 3.13 -13.62 -0.48
CA CYS A 306 1.77 -13.16 -0.17
C CYS A 306 1.16 -13.81 1.10
N LYS A 307 1.91 -14.68 1.79
CA LYS A 307 1.45 -15.35 3.03
C LYS A 307 1.41 -14.43 4.25
N LYS A 308 2.09 -13.28 4.18
CA LYS A 308 2.19 -12.27 5.24
C LYS A 308 2.06 -10.89 4.62
N GLN A 309 1.33 -10.00 5.28
CA GLN A 309 1.04 -8.66 4.78
C GLN A 309 2.24 -7.71 4.96
N VAL A 310 3.07 -7.94 5.98
CA VAL A 310 4.33 -7.20 6.20
C VAL A 310 5.46 -8.17 6.48
N ARG A 311 6.63 -7.87 5.91
CA ARG A 311 7.90 -8.58 6.14
C ARG A 311 8.97 -7.50 6.33
N GLY A 312 9.35 -7.26 7.57
CA GLY A 312 10.38 -6.31 7.98
C GLY A 312 11.73 -6.94 8.26
#